data_AF-A0A5D2DK52-F1
#
_entry.id   AF-A0A5D2DK52-F1
#
_cell.length_a   1.000
_cell.length_b   1.000
_cell.length_c   1.000
_cell.angle_alpha   90.00
_cell.angle_beta   90.00
_cell.angle_gamma   90.00
#
_symmetry.space_group_name_H-M   'P 1'
#
loop_
_entity.id
_entity.type
_entity.pdbx_description
1 polymer ?
#
loop_
_entity_poly.entity_id
_entity_poly.type
_entity_poly.pdbx_seq_one_letter_code
_entity_poly.pdbx_strand_id
1 'polypeptide(L)'
;MICFHCIKNSQSLSLTHIFTLLIIFKMEKSSRSMSSLVLFMLVLLATEMGPMTVEGRTCDTKSSEYKGICLFDTNCDSICKIELGFDGRHCHGFFRRCYCTKPC
;
A
#
# COMPACT_ATOMS: atom_id res chain seq x y z
N MET A 1 10.55 3.22 -9.65
CA MET A 1 9.14 2.79 -9.58
C MET A 1 9.04 1.68 -8.52
N ILE A 2 9.06 2.04 -7.24
CA ILE A 2 9.02 1.08 -6.13
C ILE A 2 7.58 1.10 -5.62
N CYS A 3 6.87 -0.02 -5.74
CA CYS A 3 5.47 -0.12 -5.36
C CYS A 3 5.30 0.15 -3.85
N PHE A 4 4.68 1.28 -3.50
CA PHE A 4 4.21 1.57 -2.14
C PHE A 4 3.27 0.49 -1.59
N HIS A 5 2.60 -0.27 -2.47
CA HIS A 5 1.77 -1.42 -2.11
C HIS A 5 2.59 -2.65 -1.67
N CYS A 6 3.85 -2.78 -2.12
CA CYS A 6 4.76 -3.80 -1.60
C CYS A 6 5.11 -3.52 -0.14
N ILE A 7 5.23 -2.25 0.25
CA ILE A 7 5.50 -1.84 1.64
C ILE A 7 4.29 -2.13 2.53
N LYS A 8 3.05 -1.80 2.12
CA LYS A 8 1.86 -2.08 2.95
C LYS A 8 1.60 -3.58 3.14
N ASN A 9 1.71 -4.39 2.08
CA ASN A 9 1.53 -5.83 2.16
C ASN A 9 2.69 -6.52 2.90
N SER A 10 3.92 -6.04 2.72
CA SER A 10 5.08 -6.51 3.50
C SER A 10 4.98 -6.12 4.97
N GLN A 11 4.47 -4.92 5.29
CA GLN A 11 4.26 -4.48 6.67
C GLN A 11 3.10 -5.21 7.35
N SER A 12 1.98 -5.44 6.67
CA SER A 12 0.85 -6.21 7.24
C SER A 12 1.23 -7.67 7.48
N LEU A 13 1.95 -8.29 6.53
CA LEU A 13 2.51 -9.64 6.69
C LEU A 13 3.57 -9.70 7.80
N SER A 14 4.43 -8.68 7.91
CA SER A 14 5.39 -8.58 9.00
C SER A 14 4.71 -8.42 10.36
N LEU A 15 3.66 -7.60 10.46
CA LEU A 15 2.88 -7.40 11.68
C LEU A 15 2.14 -8.66 12.10
N THR A 16 1.50 -9.40 11.17
CA THR A 16 0.84 -10.67 11.49
C THR A 16 1.86 -11.70 11.96
N HIS A 17 3.03 -11.81 11.33
CA HIS A 17 4.12 -12.67 11.81
C HIS A 17 4.59 -12.27 13.21
N ILE A 18 4.83 -10.98 13.47
CA ILE A 18 5.26 -10.48 14.80
C ILE A 18 4.20 -10.77 15.86
N PHE A 19 2.93 -10.47 15.59
CA PHE A 19 1.82 -10.78 16.50
C PHE A 19 1.74 -12.28 16.79
N THR A 20 1.89 -13.11 15.78
CA THR A 20 1.84 -14.58 15.94
C THR A 20 3.02 -15.07 16.78
N LEU A 21 4.23 -14.56 16.52
CA LEU A 21 5.41 -14.86 17.35
C LEU A 21 5.23 -14.37 18.80
N LEU A 22 4.64 -13.19 19.03
CA LEU A 22 4.36 -12.68 20.37
C LEU A 22 3.36 -13.56 21.12
N ILE A 23 2.31 -14.05 20.44
CA ILE A 23 1.38 -15.02 21.01
C ILE A 23 2.11 -16.32 21.35
N ILE A 24 2.99 -16.82 20.49
CA ILE A 24 3.80 -18.03 20.77
C ILE A 24 4.71 -17.81 22.01
N PHE A 25 5.46 -16.71 22.08
CA PHE A 25 6.31 -16.40 23.25
C PHE A 25 5.50 -16.24 24.55
N LYS A 26 4.29 -15.66 24.47
CA LYS A 26 3.35 -15.57 25.60
C LYS A 26 2.91 -16.96 26.07
N MET A 27 2.65 -17.87 25.13
CA MET A 27 2.14 -19.22 25.37
C MET A 27 3.24 -20.21 25.79
N GLU A 28 4.49 -20.05 25.32
CA GLU A 28 5.65 -20.86 25.73
C GLU A 28 5.99 -20.67 27.22
N LYS A 29 5.69 -19.50 27.78
CA LYS A 29 5.79 -19.25 29.22
C LYS A 29 4.75 -20.03 30.06
N SER A 30 3.74 -20.63 29.44
CA SER A 30 2.61 -21.28 30.11
C SER A 30 2.19 -22.59 29.41
N SER A 31 2.92 -23.66 29.70
CA SER A 31 2.57 -25.08 29.46
C SER A 31 2.63 -25.62 28.02
N ARG A 32 3.36 -26.75 27.89
CA ARG A 32 3.53 -27.53 26.67
C ARG A 32 2.20 -28.14 26.24
N SER A 33 1.77 -27.86 25.00
CA SER A 33 0.77 -28.67 24.31
C SER A 33 1.15 -28.83 22.85
N MET A 34 1.59 -30.04 22.47
CA MET A 34 1.90 -30.46 21.09
C MET A 34 0.77 -30.16 20.10
N SER A 35 -0.46 -30.05 20.60
CA SER A 35 -1.65 -29.64 19.84
C SER A 35 -1.56 -28.23 19.25
N SER A 36 -0.85 -27.30 19.92
CA SER A 36 -0.69 -25.91 19.44
C SER A 36 0.18 -25.83 18.19
N LEU A 37 1.18 -26.72 18.05
CA LEU A 37 2.08 -26.74 16.89
C LEU A 37 1.35 -27.21 15.63
N VAL A 38 0.47 -28.20 15.77
CA VAL A 38 -0.35 -28.73 14.66
C VAL A 38 -1.35 -27.67 14.18
N LEU A 39 -2.03 -26.99 15.12
CA LEU A 39 -2.91 -25.87 14.78
C LEU A 39 -2.16 -24.72 14.11
N PHE A 40 -0.94 -24.42 14.55
CA PHE A 40 -0.10 -23.41 13.91
C PHE A 40 0.28 -23.77 12.47
N MET A 41 0.69 -25.02 12.21
CA MET A 41 0.96 -25.48 10.85
C MET A 41 -0.27 -25.35 9.95
N LEU A 42 -1.45 -25.72 10.45
CA LEU A 42 -2.71 -25.56 9.71
C LEU A 42 -3.04 -24.09 9.40
N VAL A 43 -2.78 -23.18 10.34
CA VAL A 43 -3.00 -21.74 10.14
C VAL A 43 -2.01 -21.17 9.11
N LEU A 44 -0.73 -21.55 9.17
CA LEU A 44 0.25 -21.15 8.16
C LEU A 44 -0.16 -21.58 6.75
N LEU A 45 -0.61 -22.84 6.58
CA LEU A 45 -1.10 -23.32 5.29
C LEU A 45 -2.35 -22.55 4.81
N ALA A 46 -3.21 -22.08 5.72
CA ALA A 46 -4.41 -21.32 5.35
C ALA A 46 -4.11 -19.87 4.95
N THR A 47 -2.97 -19.31 5.35
CA THR A 47 -2.59 -17.91 5.06
C THR A 47 -1.99 -17.69 3.67
N GLU A 48 -1.72 -18.75 2.90
CA GLU A 48 -1.15 -18.69 1.55
C GLU A 48 -2.12 -18.12 0.48
N MET A 49 -3.38 -17.84 0.85
CA MET A 49 -4.40 -17.28 -0.04
C MET A 49 -4.96 -15.98 0.52
N GLY A 50 -4.12 -14.94 0.59
CA GLY A 50 -4.59 -13.58 0.79
C GLY A 50 -5.38 -13.11 -0.45
N PRO A 51 -6.48 -12.37 -0.28
CA PRO A 51 -7.17 -11.76 -1.42
C PRO A 51 -6.17 -10.87 -2.14
N MET A 52 -5.93 -11.18 -3.41
CA MET A 52 -5.21 -10.33 -4.34
C MET A 52 -6.08 -9.08 -4.53
N THR A 53 -6.02 -8.13 -3.61
CA THR A 53 -6.65 -6.82 -3.82
C THR A 53 -5.85 -6.16 -4.93
N VAL A 54 -6.36 -6.27 -6.15
CA VAL A 54 -5.91 -5.45 -7.26
C VAL A 54 -6.38 -4.04 -6.93
N GLU A 55 -5.58 -3.30 -6.17
CA GLU A 55 -5.64 -1.84 -6.29
C GLU A 55 -5.40 -1.57 -7.78
N GLY A 56 -6.40 -0.97 -8.44
CA GLY A 56 -6.28 -0.54 -9.83
C GLY A 56 -4.95 0.20 -9.98
N ARG A 57 -4.20 -0.11 -11.02
CA ARG A 57 -2.92 0.56 -11.23
C ARG A 57 -3.23 2.05 -11.30
N THR A 58 -2.49 2.89 -10.61
CA THR A 58 -2.65 4.34 -10.78
C THR A 58 -1.64 4.81 -11.80
N CYS A 59 -2.13 5.43 -12.87
CA CYS A 59 -1.31 5.98 -13.94
C CYS A 59 -1.17 7.49 -13.75
N ASP A 60 0.06 7.97 -13.79
CA ASP A 60 0.39 9.39 -13.67
C ASP A 60 0.44 10.03 -15.06
N THR A 61 -0.34 11.09 -15.26
CA THR A 61 -0.35 11.89 -16.49
C THR A 61 0.16 13.29 -16.17
N LYS A 62 1.17 13.75 -16.91
CA LYS A 62 1.62 15.14 -16.79
C LYS A 62 0.56 16.06 -17.40
N SER A 63 0.08 17.04 -16.65
CA SER A 63 -0.84 18.03 -17.21
C SER A 63 -0.09 19.00 -18.14
N SER A 64 -0.64 19.23 -19.34
CA SER A 64 -0.17 20.26 -20.27
C SER A 64 -0.70 21.65 -19.94
N GLU A 65 -1.84 21.72 -19.26
CA GLU A 65 -2.53 22.96 -18.91
C GLU A 65 -1.90 23.66 -17.71
N TYR A 66 -1.25 22.91 -16.81
CA TYR A 66 -0.54 23.50 -15.67
C TYR A 66 0.73 24.25 -16.12
N LYS A 67 0.71 25.58 -15.98
CA LYS A 67 1.82 26.46 -16.34
C LYS A 67 2.63 26.84 -15.10
N GLY A 68 3.93 26.54 -15.14
CA GLY A 68 4.89 26.95 -14.11
C GLY A 68 5.32 25.84 -13.16
N ILE A 69 5.91 26.25 -12.03
CA ILE A 69 6.43 25.35 -10.99
C ILE A 69 5.30 25.03 -10.00
N CYS A 70 5.17 23.75 -9.67
CA CYS A 70 4.18 23.21 -8.75
C CYS A 70 4.74 23.26 -7.32
N LEU A 71 4.40 24.32 -6.58
CA LEU A 71 4.85 24.47 -5.19
C LEU A 71 3.94 23.75 -4.21
N PHE A 72 2.63 23.74 -4.51
CA PHE A 72 1.60 23.13 -3.68
C PHE A 72 0.69 22.27 -4.53
N ASP A 73 0.40 21.06 -4.04
CA ASP A 73 -0.52 20.14 -4.69
C ASP A 73 -1.92 20.77 -4.85
N THR A 74 -2.31 21.65 -3.92
CA THR A 74 -3.54 22.47 -3.96
C THR A 74 -3.75 23.15 -5.30
N ASN A 75 -2.66 23.71 -5.86
CA ASN A 75 -2.66 24.43 -7.13
C ASN A 75 -2.80 23.51 -8.35
N CYS A 76 -2.40 22.25 -8.20
CA CYS A 76 -2.52 21.21 -9.22
C CYS A 76 -3.93 20.57 -9.24
N ASP A 77 -4.76 20.70 -8.18
CA ASP A 77 -6.16 20.15 -8.18
C ASP A 77 -6.93 20.73 -9.31
N SER A 78 -6.87 22.06 -9.40
CA SER A 78 -7.88 22.81 -10.10
C SER A 78 -7.85 22.40 -11.55
N ILE A 79 -6.66 22.07 -12.06
CA ILE A 79 -6.44 21.51 -13.38
C ILE A 79 -6.83 20.03 -13.45
N CYS A 80 -6.33 19.18 -12.55
CA CYS A 80 -6.61 17.73 -12.60
C CYS A 80 -8.10 17.40 -12.42
N LYS A 81 -8.87 18.20 -11.66
CA LYS A 81 -10.32 18.03 -11.48
C LYS A 81 -11.14 18.45 -12.70
N ILE A 82 -10.62 19.38 -13.50
CA ILE A 82 -11.26 19.80 -14.76
C ILE A 82 -11.05 18.71 -15.82
N GLU A 83 -9.91 18.02 -15.80
CA GLU A 83 -9.67 16.86 -16.65
C GLU A 83 -10.51 15.66 -16.14
N LEU A 84 -11.45 15.19 -16.95
CA LEU A 84 -12.39 14.13 -16.55
C LEU A 84 -11.64 12.81 -16.28
N GLY A 85 -11.84 12.22 -15.09
CA GLY A 85 -11.34 10.89 -14.75
C GLY A 85 -10.02 10.83 -13.98
N PHE A 86 -9.57 11.93 -13.37
CA PHE A 86 -8.46 11.93 -12.42
C PHE A 86 -8.98 11.97 -10.98
N ASP A 87 -8.43 11.07 -10.15
CA ASP A 87 -8.82 10.90 -8.75
C ASP A 87 -7.80 11.49 -7.78
N GLY A 88 -6.63 11.90 -8.28
CA GLY A 88 -5.57 12.48 -7.47
C GLY A 88 -4.60 13.37 -8.24
N ARG A 89 -3.67 13.96 -7.50
CA ARG A 89 -2.78 15.04 -7.97
C ARG A 89 -1.51 15.07 -7.12
N HIS A 90 -0.37 15.37 -7.73
CA HIS A 90 0.84 15.66 -6.98
C HIS A 90 1.89 16.42 -7.81
N CYS A 91 2.66 17.27 -7.13
CA CYS A 91 3.84 17.95 -7.68
C CYS A 91 5.06 17.03 -7.64
N HIS A 92 5.51 16.52 -8.79
CA HIS A 92 6.62 15.57 -8.87
C HIS A 92 7.83 16.08 -9.70
N GLY A 93 9.02 15.55 -9.36
CA GLY A 93 10.27 15.79 -10.08
C GLY A 93 11.04 17.07 -9.67
N PHE A 94 12.24 17.22 -10.22
CA PHE A 94 13.16 18.33 -9.90
C PHE A 94 12.58 19.71 -10.25
N PHE A 95 11.92 19.81 -11.40
CA PHE A 95 11.24 21.03 -11.83
C PHE A 95 9.85 21.21 -11.19
N ARG A 96 9.48 20.33 -10.24
CA ARG A 96 8.16 20.27 -9.59
C ARG A 96 7.03 20.47 -10.60
N ARG A 97 6.81 19.51 -11.48
CA ARG A 97 5.72 19.57 -12.47
C ARG A 97 4.46 18.95 -11.87
N CYS A 98 3.30 19.42 -12.30
CA CYS A 98 2.01 18.87 -11.88
C CYS A 98 1.73 17.56 -12.63
N TYR A 99 1.40 16.51 -11.88
CA TYR A 99 0.96 15.21 -12.39
C TYR A 99 -0.41 14.88 -11.81
N CYS A 100 -1.33 14.46 -12.67
CA CYS A 100 -2.66 14.00 -12.32
C CYS A 100 -2.66 12.47 -12.32
N THR A 101 -3.26 11.86 -11.30
CA THR A 101 -3.28 10.41 -11.13
C THR A 101 -4.67 9.86 -11.39
N LYS A 102 -4.78 8.82 -12.22
CA LYS A 102 -6.04 8.17 -12.54
C LYS A 102 -5.93 6.65 -12.44
N PRO A 103 -7.05 5.95 -12.16
CA PRO A 103 -7.08 4.51 -12.24
C PRO A 103 -6.85 4.04 -13.69
N CYS A 104 -6.04 3.00 -13.80
CA CYS A 104 -5.74 2.14 -14.93
C CYS A 104 -5.63 0.69 -14.40
#